data_AF-A0A964EQZ6-F1
#
_entry.id   AF-A0A964EQZ6-F1
#
_cell.length_a   1.000
_cell.length_b   1.000
_cell.length_c   1.000
_cell.angle_alpha   90.00
_cell.angle_beta   90.00
_cell.angle_gamma   90.00
#
_symmetry.space_group_name_H-M   'P 1'
#
loop_
_entity.id
_entity.type
_entity.pdbx_description
1 polymer ?
#
loop_
_entity_poly.entity_id
_entity_poly.type
_entity_poly.pdbx_seq_one_letter_code
_entity_poly.pdbx_strand_id
1 'polypeptide(L)'
;MAAALDNRSARPVRRVSDELAWELLRDEWELLLAIGAGPTALGDAARRLGECPDALAPRVELLVEHGLLSEVPGGVAMVPAFHKRQEGMSSYLRDLVLARIDLAGCPPIGALVRRELGGEDALRALLGRAESNLLPAVVSAASAPESDASERFLAVFAVTSACTPGPSDREGLVGEVMAVLRAAALERANDANVAPSKLWVAEMRVDPDVASGISDAMEAFLSEEPGGDGPGAATFAVWPVRARAPGRPRDKVGS
;
A
#
# COMPACT_ATOMS: atom_id res chain seq x y z
N MET A 1 -25.06 -0.79 -5.18
CA MET A 1 -24.85 -0.02 -6.42
C MET A 1 -23.36 0.22 -6.53
N ALA A 2 -22.63 -0.62 -7.27
CA ALA A 2 -21.21 -0.40 -7.50
C ALA A 2 -21.08 0.84 -8.38
N ALA A 3 -20.60 1.95 -7.81
CA ALA A 3 -20.21 3.11 -8.60
C ALA A 3 -19.05 2.65 -9.48
N ALA A 4 -19.29 2.53 -10.78
CA ALA A 4 -18.25 2.24 -11.74
C ALA A 4 -17.16 3.31 -11.60
N LEU A 5 -15.99 2.91 -11.12
CA LEU A 5 -14.82 3.77 -10.99
C LEU A 5 -14.48 4.31 -12.39
N ASP A 6 -14.80 5.59 -12.63
CA ASP A 6 -14.59 6.22 -13.92
C ASP A 6 -13.09 6.36 -14.17
N ASN A 7 -12.55 5.49 -15.02
CA ASN A 7 -11.12 5.33 -15.28
C ASN A 7 -10.54 6.46 -16.17
N ARG A 8 -11.22 7.61 -16.25
CA ARG A 8 -10.90 8.70 -17.15
C ARG A 8 -10.15 9.79 -16.39
N SER A 9 -8.82 9.75 -16.51
CA SER A 9 -7.84 10.74 -16.01
C SER A 9 -7.05 10.32 -14.75
N ALA A 10 -6.79 9.03 -14.56
CA ALA A 10 -5.74 8.64 -13.62
C ALA A 10 -4.40 9.24 -14.09
N ARG A 11 -3.83 10.15 -13.30
CA ARG A 11 -2.48 10.66 -13.54
C ARG A 11 -1.52 9.47 -13.60
N PRO A 12 -0.55 9.44 -14.53
CA PRO A 12 0.42 8.36 -14.58
C PRO A 12 1.16 8.27 -13.24
N VAL A 13 1.14 7.09 -12.63
CA VAL A 13 1.84 6.81 -11.36
C VAL A 13 3.33 7.02 -11.57
N ARG A 14 3.94 7.96 -10.84
CA ARG A 14 5.36 8.27 -10.98
C ARG A 14 6.19 7.13 -10.39
N ARG A 15 7.16 6.61 -11.15
CA ARG A 15 8.15 5.67 -10.61
C ARG A 15 9.30 6.45 -9.99
N VAL A 16 9.53 6.27 -8.68
CA VAL A 16 10.62 6.89 -7.94
C VAL A 16 11.68 5.83 -7.63
N SER A 17 12.88 6.01 -8.18
CA SER A 17 14.05 5.15 -7.94
C SER A 17 15.12 5.83 -7.09
N ASP A 18 14.84 7.04 -6.59
CA ASP A 18 15.75 7.81 -5.75
C ASP A 18 15.81 7.22 -4.33
N GLU A 19 17.01 6.89 -3.86
CA GLU A 19 17.23 6.38 -2.51
C GLU A 19 16.92 7.43 -1.44
N LEU A 20 17.17 8.71 -1.72
CA LEU A 20 16.88 9.78 -0.77
C LEU A 20 15.36 9.96 -0.62
N ALA A 21 14.60 9.92 -1.71
CA ALA A 21 13.14 9.90 -1.65
C ALA A 21 12.60 8.73 -0.81
N TRP A 22 13.28 7.58 -0.81
CA TRP A 22 12.92 6.45 0.06
C TRP A 22 13.18 6.72 1.54
N GLU A 23 14.35 7.26 1.87
CA GLU A 23 14.70 7.59 3.25
C GLU A 23 13.74 8.67 3.79
N LEU A 24 13.39 9.65 2.96
CA LEU A 24 12.37 10.65 3.27
C LEU A 24 10.98 10.04 3.46
N LEU A 25 10.54 9.15 2.57
CA LEU A 25 9.27 8.42 2.72
C LEU A 25 9.20 7.69 4.07
N ARG A 26 10.30 7.08 4.51
CA ARG A 26 10.40 6.43 5.83
C ARG A 26 10.32 7.44 6.96
N ASP A 27 11.20 8.44 6.94
CA ASP A 27 11.41 9.31 8.10
C ASP A 27 10.23 10.27 8.29
N GLU A 28 9.60 10.66 7.17
CA GLU A 28 8.49 11.60 7.10
C GLU A 28 7.13 10.94 6.92
N TRP A 29 7.02 9.63 7.18
CA TRP A 29 5.79 8.88 6.92
C TRP A 29 4.54 9.46 7.61
N GLU A 30 4.64 9.83 8.89
CA GLU A 30 3.49 10.41 9.60
C GLU A 30 3.13 11.81 9.08
N LEU A 31 4.10 12.58 8.59
CA LEU A 31 3.86 13.86 7.93
C LEU A 31 3.13 13.68 6.60
N LEU A 32 3.59 12.73 5.78
CA LEU A 32 2.92 12.38 4.53
C LEU A 32 1.47 11.99 4.79
N LEU A 33 1.21 11.16 5.80
CA LEU A 33 -0.16 10.78 6.16
C LEU A 33 -0.98 11.91 6.76
N ALA A 34 -0.36 12.83 7.51
CA ALA A 34 -1.03 14.02 8.00
C ALA A 34 -1.46 14.95 6.85
N ILE A 35 -0.74 14.93 5.72
CA ILE A 35 -1.10 15.65 4.49
C ILE A 35 -2.16 14.87 3.71
N GLY A 36 -1.99 13.55 3.55
CA GLY A 36 -2.93 12.71 2.83
C GLY A 36 -2.95 12.94 1.31
N ALA A 37 -3.92 12.32 0.64
CA ALA A 37 -3.98 12.31 -0.83
C ALA A 37 -4.60 13.59 -1.42
N GLY A 38 -5.40 14.32 -0.64
CA GLY A 38 -6.05 15.56 -1.04
C GLY A 38 -5.24 16.82 -0.73
N PRO A 39 -5.67 17.99 -1.23
CA PRO A 39 -5.12 19.27 -0.82
C PRO A 39 -5.23 19.46 0.69
N THR A 40 -4.09 19.60 1.36
CA THR A 40 -4.03 19.83 2.80
C THR A 40 -3.19 21.06 3.10
N ALA A 41 -3.78 22.00 3.84
CA ALA A 41 -3.08 23.16 4.34
C ALA A 41 -2.04 22.74 5.39
N LEU A 42 -0.87 23.39 5.38
CA LEU A 42 0.23 23.07 6.29
C LEU A 42 -0.21 23.15 7.77
N GLY A 43 -1.07 24.10 8.11
CA GLY A 43 -1.62 24.26 9.46
C GLY A 43 -2.51 23.10 9.92
N ASP A 44 -3.22 22.44 8.99
CA ASP A 44 -4.04 21.27 9.33
C ASP A 44 -3.17 20.03 9.52
N ALA A 45 -2.16 19.83 8.67
CA ALA A 45 -1.15 18.78 8.86
C ALA A 45 -0.41 18.96 10.20
N ALA A 46 0.02 20.18 10.53
CA ALA A 46 0.64 20.53 11.80
C ALA A 46 -0.24 20.20 13.00
N ARG A 47 -1.53 20.54 12.92
CA ARG A 47 -2.52 20.22 13.97
C ARG A 47 -2.67 18.71 14.16
N ARG A 48 -2.70 17.93 13.08
CA ARG A 48 -2.79 16.45 13.12
C ARG A 48 -1.57 15.82 13.79
N LEU A 49 -0.38 16.40 13.60
CA LEU A 49 0.87 15.94 14.22
C LEU A 49 1.12 16.48 15.62
N GLY A 50 0.41 17.54 16.03
CA GLY A 50 0.73 18.27 17.27
C GLY A 50 2.03 19.05 17.17
N GLU A 51 2.40 19.51 15.97
CA GLU A 51 3.62 20.27 15.69
C GLU A 51 3.31 21.73 15.29
N CYS A 52 4.34 22.59 15.25
CA CYS A 52 4.23 23.95 14.74
C CYS A 52 4.35 23.97 13.20
N PRO A 53 3.51 24.74 12.46
CA PRO A 53 3.63 24.84 11.00
C PRO A 53 5.02 25.24 10.49
N ASP A 54 5.69 26.16 11.20
CA ASP A 54 7.04 26.63 10.82
C ASP A 54 8.10 25.52 10.89
N ALA A 55 7.89 24.52 11.77
CA ALA A 55 8.78 23.37 11.89
C ALA A 55 8.54 22.34 10.77
N LEU A 56 7.34 22.32 10.18
CA LEU A 56 7.00 21.42 9.07
C LEU A 56 7.40 21.98 7.71
N ALA A 57 7.39 23.30 7.54
CA ALA A 57 7.68 23.97 6.26
C ALA A 57 8.94 23.43 5.55
N PRO A 58 10.14 23.35 6.18
CA PRO A 58 11.34 22.85 5.49
C PRO A 58 11.27 21.35 5.16
N ARG A 59 10.57 20.55 5.97
CA ARG A 59 10.34 19.12 5.69
C ARG A 59 9.43 18.96 4.48
N VAL A 60 8.36 19.76 4.40
CA VAL A 60 7.43 19.77 3.26
C VAL A 60 8.12 20.23 1.98
N GLU A 61 8.96 21.25 2.03
CA GLU A 61 9.75 21.72 0.89
C GLU A 61 10.63 20.60 0.32
N LEU A 62 11.34 19.89 1.19
CA LEU A 62 12.16 18.74 0.80
C LEU A 62 11.33 17.61 0.17
N LEU A 63 10.15 17.31 0.72
CA LEU A 63 9.25 16.31 0.15
C LEU A 63 8.70 16.71 -1.23
N VAL A 64 8.45 18.00 -1.46
CA VAL A 64 8.06 18.53 -2.78
C VAL A 64 9.22 18.40 -3.77
N GLU A 65 10.44 18.76 -3.37
CA GLU A 65 11.65 18.65 -4.18
C GLU A 65 11.88 17.21 -4.68
N HIS A 66 11.70 16.23 -3.80
CA HIS A 66 11.83 14.81 -4.13
C HIS A 66 10.58 14.20 -4.79
N GLY A 67 9.54 15.01 -5.01
CA GLY A 67 8.34 14.59 -5.73
C GLY A 67 7.44 13.62 -4.97
N LEU A 68 7.54 13.62 -3.63
CA LEU A 68 6.65 12.89 -2.72
C LEU A 68 5.37 13.69 -2.43
N LEU A 69 5.47 15.02 -2.51
CA LEU A 69 4.35 15.96 -2.43
C LEU A 69 4.28 16.79 -3.72
N SER A 70 3.09 17.33 -3.98
CA SER A 70 2.87 18.33 -5.02
C SER A 70 2.11 19.52 -4.45
N GLU A 71 2.48 20.72 -4.89
CA GLU A 71 1.74 21.93 -4.57
C GLU A 71 0.43 21.96 -5.38
N VAL A 72 -0.68 22.22 -4.70
CA VAL A 72 -2.02 22.25 -5.28
C VAL A 72 -2.80 23.45 -4.71
N PRO A 73 -3.86 23.94 -5.40
CA PRO A 73 -4.73 24.96 -4.83
C PRO A 73 -5.27 24.48 -3.48
N GLY A 74 -4.99 25.23 -2.41
CA GLY A 74 -5.41 24.90 -1.04
C GLY A 74 -4.33 24.23 -0.16
N GLY A 75 -3.15 23.92 -0.69
CA GLY A 75 -2.03 23.42 0.12
C GLY A 75 -1.11 22.47 -0.64
N VAL A 76 -0.77 21.36 0.01
CA VAL A 76 0.04 20.28 -0.58
C VAL A 76 -0.74 18.98 -0.58
N ALA A 77 -0.46 18.11 -1.54
CA ALA A 77 -1.06 16.79 -1.65
C ALA A 77 0.02 15.73 -1.91
N MET A 78 -0.13 14.53 -1.34
CA MET A 78 0.73 13.41 -1.65
C MET A 78 0.67 13.07 -3.14
N VAL A 79 1.83 12.81 -3.73
CA VAL A 79 1.92 12.28 -5.09
C VAL A 79 1.78 10.76 -5.02
N PRO A 80 0.80 10.16 -5.74
CA PRO A 80 0.78 8.72 -5.91
C PRO A 80 2.04 8.27 -6.65
N ALA A 81 2.94 7.62 -5.92
CA ALA A 81 4.24 7.22 -6.43
C ALA A 81 4.51 5.74 -6.16
N PHE A 82 5.00 5.07 -7.19
CA PHE A 82 5.50 3.72 -7.11
C PHE A 82 6.99 3.78 -6.84
N HIS A 83 7.40 3.34 -5.65
CA HIS A 83 8.80 3.40 -5.28
C HIS A 83 9.48 2.06 -5.57
N LYS A 84 10.60 2.09 -6.30
CA LYS A 84 11.40 0.90 -6.64
C LYS A 84 12.79 1.03 -6.02
N ARG A 85 13.02 0.40 -4.85
CA ARG A 85 14.36 0.21 -4.28
C ARG A 85 14.95 -1.11 -4.77
N GLN A 86 16.24 -1.11 -5.12
CA GLN A 86 16.95 -2.29 -5.63
C GLN A 86 17.46 -3.23 -4.52
N GLU A 87 17.62 -2.76 -3.28
CA GLU A 87 18.14 -3.58 -2.16
C GLU A 87 17.37 -3.37 -0.83
N GLY A 88 17.28 -4.40 0.01
CA GLY A 88 16.95 -4.29 1.45
C GLY A 88 15.47 -4.17 1.86
N MET A 89 14.50 -4.16 0.94
CA MET A 89 13.06 -3.94 1.24
C MET A 89 12.34 -5.08 1.96
N SER A 90 12.84 -6.32 1.87
CA SER A 90 12.10 -7.51 2.31
C SER A 90 11.99 -7.65 3.82
N SER A 91 12.97 -7.20 4.59
CA SER A 91 12.87 -7.10 6.04
C SER A 91 12.01 -5.90 6.43
N TYR A 92 12.22 -4.74 5.82
CA TYR A 92 11.60 -3.49 6.26
C TYR A 92 10.11 -3.37 5.91
N LEU A 93 9.67 -3.64 4.67
CA LEU A 93 8.24 -3.61 4.36
C LEU A 93 7.50 -4.71 5.12
N ARG A 94 8.11 -5.89 5.26
CA ARG A 94 7.55 -6.95 6.11
C ARG A 94 7.40 -6.44 7.53
N ASP A 95 8.45 -5.91 8.15
CA ASP A 95 8.40 -5.58 9.57
C ASP A 95 7.53 -4.32 9.83
N LEU A 96 7.51 -3.33 8.94
CA LEU A 96 6.67 -2.14 9.05
C LEU A 96 5.19 -2.41 8.76
N VAL A 97 4.89 -3.15 7.68
CA VAL A 97 3.51 -3.50 7.31
C VAL A 97 2.93 -4.47 8.32
N LEU A 98 3.68 -5.52 8.68
CA LEU A 98 3.20 -6.51 9.65
C LEU A 98 3.10 -5.94 11.07
N ALA A 99 3.98 -5.00 11.48
CA ALA A 99 3.84 -4.34 12.78
C ALA A 99 2.62 -3.40 12.85
N ARG A 100 2.05 -3.00 11.71
CA ARG A 100 0.86 -2.13 11.64
C ARG A 100 -0.45 -2.88 11.47
N ILE A 101 -0.41 -4.14 11.03
CA ILE A 101 -1.60 -4.98 10.97
C ILE A 101 -1.84 -5.55 12.37
N ASP A 102 -2.86 -5.04 13.06
CA ASP A 102 -3.39 -5.66 14.28
C ASP A 102 -4.22 -6.90 13.89
N LEU A 103 -3.51 -7.99 13.57
CA LEU A 103 -4.11 -9.25 13.09
C LEU A 103 -5.16 -9.82 14.07
N ALA A 104 -5.06 -9.49 15.36
CA ALA A 104 -5.95 -9.98 16.41
C ALA A 104 -7.14 -9.04 16.67
N GLY A 105 -6.95 -7.73 16.51
CA GLY A 105 -7.95 -6.72 16.87
C GLY A 105 -8.74 -6.13 15.70
N CYS A 106 -8.25 -6.25 14.47
CA CYS A 106 -8.81 -5.61 13.29
C CYS A 106 -8.69 -6.52 12.05
N PRO A 107 -9.69 -7.39 11.77
CA PRO A 107 -9.69 -8.20 10.54
C PRO A 107 -9.74 -7.30 9.29
N PRO A 108 -9.28 -7.80 8.13
CA PRO A 108 -9.40 -7.04 6.89
C PRO A 108 -10.88 -6.82 6.55
N ILE A 109 -11.21 -5.66 5.97
CA ILE A 109 -12.55 -5.39 5.46
C ILE A 109 -12.84 -6.20 4.18
N GLY A 110 -11.80 -6.63 3.48
CA GLY A 110 -11.88 -7.65 2.46
C GLY A 110 -10.50 -8.21 2.13
N ALA A 111 -10.48 -9.48 1.75
CA ALA A 111 -9.28 -10.22 1.42
C ALA A 111 -9.61 -11.43 0.57
N LEU A 112 -8.69 -11.80 -0.31
CA LEU A 112 -8.80 -13.01 -1.13
C LEU A 112 -7.41 -13.62 -1.32
N VAL A 113 -7.36 -14.94 -1.34
CA VAL A 113 -6.19 -15.70 -1.76
C VAL A 113 -6.60 -16.57 -2.93
N ARG A 114 -5.85 -16.46 -4.03
CA ARG A 114 -5.95 -17.33 -5.19
C ARG A 114 -4.66 -18.14 -5.29
N ARG A 115 -4.82 -19.44 -5.48
CA ARG A 115 -3.75 -20.40 -5.76
C ARG A 115 -3.93 -20.90 -7.18
N GLU A 116 -2.95 -21.67 -7.64
CA GLU A 116 -2.99 -22.30 -8.96
C GLU A 116 -3.18 -21.24 -10.04
N LEU A 117 -2.33 -20.21 -10.00
CA LEU A 117 -2.29 -19.14 -11.00
C LEU A 117 -1.25 -19.41 -12.10
N GLY A 118 -0.77 -20.64 -12.20
CA GLY A 118 0.24 -21.06 -13.18
C GLY A 118 1.69 -20.75 -12.78
N GLY A 119 2.55 -20.78 -13.80
CA GLY A 119 4.00 -20.53 -13.69
C GLY A 119 4.38 -19.04 -13.81
N GLU A 120 5.69 -18.77 -13.87
CA GLU A 120 6.24 -17.41 -13.81
C GLU A 120 5.68 -16.46 -14.88
N ASP A 121 5.49 -16.92 -16.11
CA ASP A 121 4.96 -16.07 -17.19
C ASP A 121 3.50 -15.67 -16.95
N ALA A 122 2.68 -16.56 -16.38
CA ALA A 122 1.30 -16.25 -16.02
C ALA A 122 1.26 -15.20 -14.89
N LEU A 123 2.12 -15.35 -13.89
CA LEU A 123 2.26 -14.37 -12.80
C LEU A 123 2.80 -13.02 -13.28
N ARG A 124 3.72 -13.02 -14.25
CA ARG A 124 4.22 -11.79 -14.89
C ARG A 124 3.11 -11.09 -15.66
N ALA A 125 2.26 -11.84 -16.37
CA ALA A 125 1.09 -11.29 -17.06
C ALA A 125 0.05 -10.73 -16.07
N LEU A 126 -0.20 -11.43 -14.96
CA LEU A 126 -1.05 -10.97 -13.86
C LEU A 126 -0.55 -9.64 -13.30
N LEU A 127 0.73 -9.55 -12.95
CA LEU A 127 1.35 -8.32 -12.47
C LEU A 127 1.25 -7.19 -13.49
N GLY A 128 1.52 -7.46 -14.77
CA GLY A 128 1.40 -6.46 -15.83
C GLY A 128 -0.02 -5.91 -15.99
N ARG A 129 -1.05 -6.77 -15.92
CA ARG A 129 -2.46 -6.34 -15.92
C ARG A 129 -2.81 -5.56 -14.67
N ALA A 130 -2.35 -6.03 -13.51
CA ALA A 130 -2.59 -5.35 -12.27
C ALA A 130 -2.00 -3.92 -12.37
N GLU A 131 -0.75 -3.76 -12.79
CA GLU A 131 -0.09 -2.44 -12.90
C GLU A 131 -0.82 -1.51 -13.89
N SER A 132 -1.37 -2.08 -14.96
CA SER A 132 -2.02 -1.29 -16.03
C SER A 132 -3.48 -0.96 -15.72
N ASN A 133 -4.18 -1.79 -14.94
CA ASN A 133 -5.62 -1.71 -14.76
C ASN A 133 -6.02 -1.50 -13.30
N LEU A 134 -5.57 -2.37 -12.40
CA LEU A 134 -5.97 -2.35 -11.00
C LEU A 134 -5.33 -1.17 -10.26
N LEU A 135 -4.02 -0.98 -10.40
CA LEU A 135 -3.30 0.06 -9.67
C LEU A 135 -3.83 1.47 -9.97
N PRO A 136 -4.06 1.89 -11.23
CA PRO A 136 -4.66 3.19 -11.53
C PRO A 136 -6.04 3.37 -10.91
N ALA A 137 -6.87 2.32 -10.90
CA ALA A 137 -8.20 2.37 -10.29
C ALA A 137 -8.11 2.54 -8.77
N VAL A 138 -7.23 1.79 -8.09
CA VAL A 138 -6.99 1.92 -6.65
C VAL A 138 -6.44 3.31 -6.31
N VAL A 139 -5.46 3.80 -7.07
CA VAL A 139 -4.90 5.14 -6.89
C VAL A 139 -5.96 6.21 -7.09
N SER A 140 -6.80 6.08 -8.12
CA SER A 140 -7.86 7.05 -8.39
C SER A 140 -8.89 7.07 -7.26
N ALA A 141 -9.30 5.91 -6.74
CA ALA A 141 -10.21 5.81 -5.61
C ALA A 141 -9.58 6.38 -4.33
N ALA A 142 -8.32 6.02 -4.05
CA ALA A 142 -7.59 6.49 -2.88
C ALA A 142 -7.24 7.98 -2.91
N SER A 143 -7.33 8.62 -4.08
CA SER A 143 -7.14 10.06 -4.26
C SER A 143 -8.44 10.86 -4.11
N ALA A 144 -9.55 10.22 -3.74
CA ALA A 144 -10.78 10.92 -3.42
C ALA A 144 -10.56 11.93 -2.27
N PRO A 145 -11.22 13.10 -2.28
CA PRO A 145 -11.12 14.06 -1.19
C PRO A 145 -11.48 13.41 0.15
N GLU A 146 -10.67 13.67 1.18
CA GLU A 146 -10.94 13.20 2.54
C GLU A 146 -12.16 13.92 3.12
N SER A 147 -12.93 13.19 3.94
CA SER A 147 -13.98 13.73 4.79
C SER A 147 -13.61 13.59 6.28
N ASP A 148 -14.44 14.13 7.16
CA ASP A 148 -14.27 13.95 8.61
C ASP A 148 -14.42 12.47 9.05
N ALA A 149 -15.04 11.62 8.21
CA ALA A 149 -15.15 10.19 8.42
C ALA A 149 -13.94 9.39 7.91
N SER A 150 -12.95 10.03 7.29
CA SER A 150 -11.82 9.32 6.68
C SER A 150 -10.90 8.68 7.73
N GLU A 151 -10.72 7.37 7.58
CA GLU A 151 -9.90 6.51 8.42
C GLU A 151 -8.65 6.02 7.66
N ARG A 152 -7.67 5.46 8.37
CA ARG A 152 -6.47 4.89 7.75
C ARG A 152 -6.73 3.44 7.37
N PHE A 153 -6.38 3.10 6.14
CA PHE A 153 -6.43 1.74 5.62
C PHE A 153 -5.11 1.36 4.97
N LEU A 154 -4.84 0.06 4.93
CA LEU A 154 -3.69 -0.54 4.29
C LEU A 154 -4.21 -1.50 3.22
N ALA A 155 -4.04 -1.15 1.96
CA ALA A 155 -4.28 -2.04 0.83
C ALA A 155 -2.98 -2.77 0.46
N VAL A 156 -3.05 -4.09 0.33
CA VAL A 156 -1.95 -4.92 -0.13
C VAL A 156 -2.37 -5.75 -1.33
N PHE A 157 -1.44 -5.95 -2.26
CA PHE A 157 -1.56 -6.92 -3.35
C PHE A 157 -0.22 -7.64 -3.46
N ALA A 158 -0.24 -8.97 -3.49
CA ALA A 158 1.00 -9.74 -3.59
C ALA A 158 0.85 -10.94 -4.50
N VAL A 159 1.94 -11.29 -5.16
CA VAL A 159 2.04 -12.40 -6.11
C VAL A 159 3.35 -13.14 -5.87
N THR A 160 3.30 -14.46 -5.87
CA THR A 160 4.46 -15.32 -5.62
C THR A 160 4.39 -16.57 -6.49
N SER A 161 5.55 -16.99 -7.00
CA SER A 161 5.70 -18.25 -7.73
C SER A 161 5.77 -19.49 -6.83
N ALA A 162 6.03 -19.31 -5.54
CA ALA A 162 6.23 -20.38 -4.59
C ALA A 162 5.60 -20.02 -3.24
N CYS A 163 4.31 -20.30 -3.08
CA CYS A 163 3.67 -20.33 -1.78
C CYS A 163 3.39 -21.78 -1.38
N THR A 164 4.19 -22.33 -0.48
CA THR A 164 3.76 -23.55 0.21
C THR A 164 2.52 -23.23 1.04
N PRO A 165 1.46 -24.05 0.98
CA PRO A 165 0.36 -23.94 1.92
C PRO A 165 0.93 -24.06 3.32
N GLY A 166 0.57 -23.14 4.21
CA GLY A 166 0.81 -23.35 5.63
C GLY A 166 0.06 -24.61 6.09
N PRO A 167 0.46 -25.24 7.22
CA PRO A 167 -0.32 -26.34 7.79
C PRO A 167 -1.78 -25.88 7.99
N SER A 168 -2.68 -26.50 7.24
CA SER A 168 -4.07 -26.06 7.10
C SER A 168 -4.89 -26.23 8.38
N ASP A 169 -5.92 -25.39 8.49
CA ASP A 169 -7.10 -25.42 9.39
C ASP A 169 -7.12 -24.49 10.61
N ARG A 170 -6.00 -23.95 11.12
CA ARG A 170 -6.05 -23.11 12.35
C ARG A 170 -5.95 -21.60 12.18
N GLU A 171 -5.38 -21.09 11.09
CA GLU A 171 -5.09 -19.65 10.96
C GLU A 171 -6.11 -18.87 10.10
N GLY A 172 -7.04 -19.58 9.43
CA GLY A 172 -8.07 -18.97 8.59
C GLY A 172 -7.51 -18.16 7.42
N LEU A 173 -8.37 -17.35 6.78
CA LEU A 173 -8.02 -16.53 5.62
C LEU A 173 -6.83 -15.59 5.88
N VAL A 174 -6.75 -15.01 7.09
CA VAL A 174 -5.67 -14.09 7.46
C VAL A 174 -4.31 -14.81 7.44
N GLY A 175 -4.23 -16.04 7.95
CA GLY A 175 -3.02 -16.86 7.87
C GLY A 175 -2.58 -17.11 6.43
N GLU A 176 -3.53 -17.38 5.54
CA GLU A 176 -3.23 -17.61 4.12
C GLU A 176 -2.73 -16.34 3.40
N VAL A 177 -3.37 -15.19 3.63
CA VAL A 177 -2.90 -13.91 3.09
C VAL A 177 -1.47 -13.64 3.55
N MET A 178 -1.21 -13.86 4.84
CA MET A 178 0.11 -13.67 5.44
C MET A 178 1.17 -14.62 4.88
N ALA A 179 0.80 -15.86 4.56
CA ALA A 179 1.70 -16.82 3.92
C ALA A 179 2.13 -16.33 2.53
N VAL A 180 1.17 -15.88 1.70
CA VAL A 180 1.44 -15.34 0.36
C VAL A 180 2.28 -14.06 0.43
N LEU A 181 1.95 -13.14 1.35
CA LEU A 181 2.72 -11.90 1.57
C LEU A 181 4.18 -12.19 1.94
N ARG A 182 4.42 -13.14 2.86
CA ARG A 182 5.78 -13.53 3.26
C ARG A 182 6.55 -14.19 2.12
N ALA A 183 5.91 -15.06 1.35
CA ALA A 183 6.51 -15.71 0.19
C ALA A 183 6.89 -14.69 -0.90
N ALA A 184 5.98 -13.77 -1.24
CA ALA A 184 6.25 -12.68 -2.18
C ALA A 184 7.39 -11.77 -1.71
N ALA A 185 7.42 -11.43 -0.42
CA ALA A 185 8.50 -10.63 0.17
C ALA A 185 9.85 -11.36 0.13
N LEU A 186 9.87 -12.67 0.38
CA LEU A 186 11.07 -13.50 0.33
C LEU A 186 11.59 -13.66 -1.11
N GLU A 187 10.73 -13.94 -2.07
CA GLU A 187 11.11 -14.01 -3.49
C GLU A 187 11.72 -12.69 -3.98
N ARG A 188 11.12 -11.57 -3.59
CA ARG A 188 11.68 -10.25 -3.89
C ARG A 188 13.05 -10.01 -3.22
N ALA A 189 13.27 -10.58 -2.02
CA ALA A 189 14.54 -10.47 -1.32
C ALA A 189 15.67 -11.18 -2.05
N ASN A 190 15.35 -12.33 -2.64
CA ASN A 190 16.34 -13.26 -3.20
C ASN A 190 16.76 -12.93 -4.63
N ASP A 191 15.99 -12.11 -5.34
CA ASP A 191 16.32 -11.71 -6.71
C ASP A 191 15.96 -10.24 -6.96
N ALA A 192 17.01 -9.39 -6.98
CA ALA A 192 16.92 -7.96 -7.23
C ALA A 192 16.50 -7.62 -8.67
N ASN A 193 16.54 -8.59 -9.60
CA ASN A 193 16.23 -8.43 -11.01
C ASN A 193 14.82 -8.92 -11.38
N VAL A 194 14.05 -9.50 -10.46
CA VAL A 194 12.64 -9.83 -10.73
C VAL A 194 11.88 -8.57 -11.14
N ALA A 195 11.19 -8.67 -12.28
CA ALA A 195 10.32 -7.63 -12.87
C ALA A 195 9.34 -7.02 -11.82
N PRO A 196 8.78 -5.80 -12.07
CA PRO A 196 8.34 -4.90 -11.00
C PRO A 196 7.25 -5.48 -10.08
N SER A 197 7.49 -5.34 -8.78
CA SER A 197 6.58 -5.54 -7.63
C SER A 197 5.71 -6.80 -7.59
N LYS A 198 6.30 -7.90 -7.13
CA LYS A 198 5.59 -9.02 -6.48
C LYS A 198 4.78 -8.62 -5.23
N LEU A 199 4.88 -7.37 -4.78
CA LEU A 199 4.21 -6.84 -3.60
C LEU A 199 3.94 -5.35 -3.78
N TRP A 200 2.67 -4.96 -3.66
CA TRP A 200 2.20 -3.59 -3.48
C TRP A 200 1.67 -3.42 -2.09
N VAL A 201 1.98 -2.26 -1.53
CA VAL A 201 1.50 -1.82 -0.23
C VAL A 201 1.17 -0.36 -0.38
N ALA A 202 -0.07 -0.01 -0.11
CA ALA A 202 -0.54 1.37 -0.06
C ALA A 202 -1.21 1.60 1.29
N GLU A 203 -0.70 2.55 2.06
CA GLU A 203 -1.47 3.10 3.17
C GLU A 203 -2.22 4.32 2.66
N MET A 204 -3.50 4.39 2.94
CA MET A 204 -4.41 5.40 2.43
C MET A 204 -5.28 5.93 3.56
N ARG A 205 -5.63 7.21 3.49
CA ARG A 205 -6.63 7.81 4.37
C ARG A 205 -7.85 8.14 3.55
N VAL A 206 -8.91 7.37 3.73
CA VAL A 206 -10.12 7.43 2.90
C VAL A 206 -11.36 7.13 3.74
N ASP A 207 -12.53 7.52 3.24
CA ASP A 207 -13.79 7.09 3.86
C ASP A 207 -13.95 5.56 3.78
N PRO A 208 -14.59 4.92 4.78
CA PRO A 208 -14.79 3.47 4.78
C PRO A 208 -15.45 2.94 3.50
N ASP A 209 -16.41 3.66 2.92
CA ASP A 209 -17.07 3.28 1.67
C ASP A 209 -16.09 3.26 0.47
N VAL A 210 -15.12 4.18 0.45
CA VAL A 210 -14.06 4.19 -0.57
C VAL A 210 -13.13 3.00 -0.38
N ALA A 211 -12.76 2.68 0.87
CA ALA A 211 -11.94 1.50 1.18
C ALA A 211 -12.65 0.19 0.78
N SER A 212 -13.96 0.09 1.02
CA SER A 212 -14.78 -1.04 0.54
C SER A 212 -14.81 -1.11 -0.98
N GLY A 213 -14.99 0.02 -1.69
CA GLY A 213 -14.93 0.04 -3.15
C GLY A 213 -13.57 -0.39 -3.72
N ILE A 214 -12.47 -0.04 -3.05
CA ILE A 214 -11.13 -0.53 -3.37
C ILE A 214 -11.04 -2.05 -3.18
N SER A 215 -11.55 -2.56 -2.05
CA SER A 215 -11.60 -4.00 -1.78
C SER A 215 -12.38 -4.75 -2.87
N ASP A 216 -13.56 -4.27 -3.23
CA ASP A 216 -14.40 -4.86 -4.29
C ASP A 216 -13.67 -4.90 -5.64
N ALA A 217 -12.95 -3.82 -5.99
CA ALA A 217 -12.18 -3.76 -7.23
C ALA A 217 -11.01 -4.77 -7.24
N MET A 218 -10.32 -4.93 -6.11
CA MET A 218 -9.24 -5.93 -5.98
C MET A 218 -9.79 -7.35 -6.01
N GLU A 219 -10.96 -7.59 -5.39
CA GLU A 219 -11.65 -8.88 -5.41
C GLU A 219 -12.11 -9.26 -6.80
N ALA A 220 -12.79 -8.35 -7.50
CA ALA A 220 -13.22 -8.57 -8.88
C ALA A 220 -12.02 -8.89 -9.78
N PHE A 221 -10.97 -8.06 -9.70
CA PHE A 221 -9.74 -8.27 -10.46
C PHE A 221 -9.18 -9.68 -10.25
N LEU A 222 -8.98 -10.09 -9.00
CA LEU A 222 -8.32 -11.36 -8.71
C LEU A 222 -9.25 -12.58 -8.90
N SER A 223 -10.57 -12.40 -8.82
CA SER A 223 -11.56 -13.47 -9.04
C SER A 223 -11.75 -13.80 -10.52
N GLU A 224 -11.67 -12.79 -11.39
CA GLU A 224 -11.77 -12.92 -12.84
C GLU A 224 -10.52 -13.55 -13.49
N GLU A 225 -9.43 -13.66 -12.74
CA GLU A 225 -8.20 -14.24 -13.23
C GLU A 225 -8.39 -15.72 -13.58
N PRO A 226 -8.01 -16.16 -14.79
CA PRO A 226 -8.08 -17.56 -15.16
C PRO A 226 -7.16 -18.37 -14.23
N GLY A 227 -7.68 -19.50 -13.74
CA GLY A 227 -6.83 -20.50 -13.10
C GLY A 227 -5.79 -21.03 -14.09
N GLY A 228 -4.68 -21.53 -13.57
CA GLY A 228 -3.62 -22.15 -14.35
C GLY A 228 -2.94 -23.27 -13.57
N ASP A 229 -2.46 -24.28 -14.29
CA ASP A 229 -1.72 -25.38 -13.67
C ASP A 229 -0.36 -24.87 -13.16
N GLY A 230 -0.17 -24.76 -11.85
CA GLY A 230 1.12 -24.39 -11.27
C GLY A 230 1.09 -23.90 -9.82
N PRO A 231 2.28 -23.69 -9.22
CA PRO A 231 2.42 -23.33 -7.81
C PRO A 231 2.15 -21.84 -7.49
N GLY A 232 1.84 -21.03 -8.51
CA GLY A 232 1.65 -19.60 -8.36
C GLY A 232 0.47 -19.25 -7.45
N ALA A 233 0.65 -18.23 -6.63
CA ALA A 233 -0.38 -17.69 -5.75
C ALA A 233 -0.39 -16.16 -5.77
N ALA A 234 -1.57 -15.59 -5.54
CA ALA A 234 -1.73 -14.16 -5.35
C ALA A 234 -2.76 -13.89 -4.25
N THR A 235 -2.64 -12.73 -3.64
CA THR A 235 -3.56 -12.27 -2.61
C THR A 235 -3.74 -10.77 -2.68
N PHE A 236 -4.90 -10.31 -2.20
CA PHE A 236 -5.06 -8.95 -1.75
C PHE A 236 -5.67 -8.93 -0.35
N ALA A 237 -5.50 -7.81 0.33
CA ALA A 237 -6.29 -7.49 1.50
C ALA A 237 -6.32 -5.98 1.76
N VAL A 238 -7.41 -5.51 2.36
CA VAL A 238 -7.56 -4.13 2.82
C VAL A 238 -7.82 -4.14 4.32
N TRP A 239 -6.90 -3.59 5.12
CA TRP A 239 -6.98 -3.54 6.57
C TRP A 239 -7.25 -2.14 7.09
N PRO A 240 -8.12 -1.96 8.10
CA PRO A 240 -8.12 -0.74 8.88
C PRO A 240 -6.83 -0.67 9.71
N VAL A 241 -6.17 0.48 9.70
CA VAL A 241 -4.95 0.76 10.46
C VAL A 241 -5.33 1.58 11.68
N ARG A 242 -5.18 1.00 12.87
CA ARG A 242 -5.37 1.78 14.10
C ARG A 242 -4.32 2.87 14.20
N ALA A 243 -4.78 4.10 14.43
CA ALA A 243 -3.89 5.18 14.84
C ALA A 243 -3.13 4.73 16.10
N ARG A 244 -1.80 4.81 16.04
CA ARG A 244 -0.96 4.49 17.19
C ARG A 244 -1.37 5.44 18.32
N ALA A 245 -1.72 4.89 19.49
CA ALA A 245 -2.11 5.71 20.63
C ALA A 245 -1.01 6.77 20.89
N PRO A 246 -1.37 8.07 21.00
CA PRO A 246 -0.39 9.12 21.21
C PRO A 246 0.36 8.85 22.52
N GLY A 247 1.69 8.81 22.46
CA GLY A 247 2.56 8.70 23.64
C GLY A 247 3.31 7.39 23.83
N ARG A 248 3.24 6.40 22.91
CA ARG A 248 4.17 5.26 22.97
C ARG A 248 5.50 5.68 22.30
N PRO A 249 6.61 5.84 23.05
CA PRO A 249 7.90 6.18 22.47
C PRO A 249 8.27 5.14 21.40
N ARG A 250 9.00 5.57 20.38
CA ARG A 250 9.67 4.63 19.46
C ARG A 250 10.61 3.79 20.32
N ASP A 251 10.21 2.57 20.66
CA ASP A 251 11.16 1.55 21.06
C ASP A 251 12.16 1.48 19.91
N LYS A 252 13.38 1.93 20.17
CA LYS A 252 14.48 1.78 19.22
C LYS A 252 14.62 0.28 19.02
N VAL A 253 14.09 -0.22 17.91
CA VAL A 253 14.40 -1.55 17.42
C VAL A 253 15.92 -1.57 17.31
N GLY A 254 16.54 -2.45 18.11
CA GLY A 254 17.96 -2.40 18.43
C GLY A 254 18.83 -2.24 17.20
N SER A 255 19.74 -1.28 17.27
CA SER A 255 20.92 -1.17 16.41
C SER A 255 21.85 -2.35 16.60
#